data_AF-A0A835UWE5-F1
#
_entry.id   AF-A0A835UWE5-F1
#
_cell.length_a   1.000
_cell.length_b   1.000
_cell.length_c   1.000
_cell.angle_alpha   90.00
_cell.angle_beta   90.00
_cell.angle_gamma   90.00
#
_symmetry.space_group_name_H-M   'P 1'
#
loop_
_entity.id
_entity.type
_entity.pdbx_description
1 polymer ?
#
loop_
_entity_poly.entity_id
_entity_poly.type
_entity_poly.pdbx_seq_one_letter_code
_entity_poly.pdbx_strand_id
1 'polypeptide(L)' 'MKELFKKHGVTPFTPLKGALIQGPIFISFFFAISNMVEKVPSFKGGGAYWFTDLTTPDAMYIFPVLTSLSFLATVE' A
#
# COMPACT_ATOMS: atom_id res chain seq x y z
N MET A 1 27.93 -2.75 20.02
CA MET A 1 26.88 -2.83 18.96
C MET A 1 27.32 -3.63 17.74
N LYS A 2 28.38 -3.23 17.01
CA LYS A 2 28.83 -3.97 15.81
C LYS A 2 29.17 -5.45 16.08
N GLU A 3 29.86 -5.75 17.18
CA GLU A 3 30.16 -7.14 17.57
C GLU A 3 28.92 -7.95 17.98
N LEU A 4 27.94 -7.30 18.62
CA LEU A 4 26.67 -7.93 19.01
C LEU A 4 25.87 -8.36 17.77
N PHE A 5 25.78 -7.48 16.77
CA PHE A 5 25.15 -7.75 15.49
C PHE A 5 25.88 -8.82 14.68
N LYS A 6 27.22 -8.78 14.66
CA LYS A 6 28.04 -9.83 14.02
C LYS A 6 27.86 -11.20 14.69
N LYS A 7 27.79 -11.25 16.03
CA LYS A 7 27.58 -12.49 16.80
C LYS A 7 26.22 -13.14 16.51
N HIS A 8 25.17 -12.34 16.30
CA HIS A 8 23.82 -12.84 16.01
C HIS A 8 23.47 -12.84 14.51
N GLY A 9 24.39 -12.44 13.63
CA GLY A 9 24.16 -12.41 12.18
C GLY A 9 23.07 -11.41 11.73
N VAL A 10 22.72 -10.42 12.56
CA VAL A 10 21.66 -9.44 12.27
C VAL A 10 22.24 -8.09 11.85
N THR A 11 21.49 -7.29 11.10
CA THR A 11 21.87 -5.91 10.77
C THR A 11 20.73 -4.96 11.12
N PRO A 12 21.05 -3.70 11.49
CA PRO A 12 20.01 -2.69 11.77
C PRO A 12 19.19 -2.33 10.51
N PHE A 13 19.63 -2.75 9.33
CA PHE A 13 18.97 -2.51 8.05
C PHE A 13 18.08 -3.68 7.60
N THR A 14 17.93 -4.74 8.40
CA THR A 14 17.04 -5.85 8.04
C THR A 14 15.60 -5.39 7.74
N PRO A 15 14.98 -4.47 8.51
CA PRO A 15 13.65 -3.94 8.17
C PRO A 15 13.61 -3.18 6.83
N LEU A 16 14.72 -2.51 6.44
CA LEU A 16 14.80 -1.76 5.20
C LEU A 16 14.70 -2.67 3.96
N LYS A 17 15.10 -3.94 4.06
CA LYS A 17 14.98 -4.91 2.95
C LYS A 17 13.52 -5.10 2.53
N GLY A 18 12.59 -5.14 3.48
CA GLY A 18 11.17 -5.25 3.19
C GLY A 18 10.65 -4.03 2.43
N ALA A 19 10.99 -2.83 2.90
CA ALA A 19 10.62 -1.58 2.23
C ALA A 19 11.17 -1.48 0.80
N LEU A 20 12.40 -1.95 0.56
CA LEU A 20 13.03 -1.95 -0.77
C LEU A 20 12.35 -2.91 -1.75
N ILE A 21 11.75 -4.01 -1.28
CA ILE A 21 10.98 -4.93 -2.12
C ILE A 21 9.56 -4.38 -2.36
N GLN A 22 8.94 -3.83 -1.31
CA GLN A 22 7.57 -3.35 -1.37
C GLN A 22 7.42 -2.07 -2.20
N GLY A 23 8.41 -1.17 -2.17
CA GLY A 23 8.40 0.09 -2.93
C GLY A 23 8.17 -0.10 -4.43
N PRO A 24 9.00 -0.90 -5.14
CA PRO A 24 8.80 -1.18 -6.56
C PRO A 24 7.45 -1.83 -6.89
N ILE A 25 6.97 -2.73 -6.03
CA ILE A 25 5.66 -3.37 -6.19
C ILE A 25 4.56 -2.30 -6.12
N PHE A 26 4.59 -1.45 -5.09
CA PHE A 26 3.64 -0.35 -4.92
C PHE A 26 3.64 0.59 -6.13
N ILE A 27 4.82 1.01 -6.60
CA ILE A 27 4.96 1.90 -7.75
C ILE A 27 4.38 1.26 -9.02
N SER A 28 4.62 -0.04 -9.25
CA SER A 28 4.08 -0.78 -10.39
C SER A 28 2.55 -0.80 -10.39
N PHE A 29 1.94 -1.15 -9.25
CA PHE A 29 0.48 -1.17 -9.13
C PHE A 29 -0.12 0.24 -9.23
N PHE A 30 0.52 1.24 -8.63
CA PHE A 30 0.07 2.63 -8.73
C PHE A 30 -0.03 3.08 -10.18
N PHE A 31 1.05 2.95 -10.97
CA PHE A 31 1.03 3.36 -12.37
C PHE A 31 0.07 2.53 -13.24
N ALA A 32 -0.08 1.24 -12.94
CA ALA A 32 -1.04 0.38 -13.65
C ALA A 32 -2.49 0.86 -13.40
N ILE A 33 -2.85 1.11 -12.13
CA ILE A 33 -4.19 1.59 -11.76
C ILE A 33 -4.45 2.99 -12.32
N SER A 34 -3.49 3.92 -12.21
CA SER A 34 -3.62 5.26 -12.80
C SER A 34 -3.88 5.22 -14.30
N ASN A 35 -3.21 4.32 -15.03
CA ASN A 35 -3.48 4.11 -16.45
C ASN A 35 -4.87 3.55 -16.71
N MET A 36 -5.35 2.63 -15.87
CA MET A 36 -6.69 2.03 -16.01
C MET A 36 -7.81 3.03 -15.72
N VAL A 37 -7.62 3.92 -14.75
CA VAL A 37 -8.59 4.98 -14.41
C VAL A 37 -8.97 5.82 -15.64
N GLU A 38 -8.01 6.12 -16.52
CA GLU A 38 -8.27 6.87 -17.75
C GLU A 38 -8.82 6.02 -18.89
N LYS A 39 -8.42 4.74 -18.97
CA LYS A 39 -8.65 3.87 -20.13
C LYS A 39 -9.82 2.89 -19.97
N VAL A 40 -10.38 2.77 -18.77
CA VAL A 40 -11.44 1.80 -18.44
C VAL A 40 -12.71 2.54 -18.00
N PRO A 41 -13.62 2.87 -18.93
CA PRO A 41 -14.83 3.66 -18.62
C PRO A 41 -15.75 3.02 -17.57
N SER A 42 -15.74 1.69 -17.45
CA SER A 42 -16.54 0.98 -16.45
C SER A 42 -16.13 1.31 -15.01
N PHE A 43 -14.95 1.89 -14.77
CA PHE A 43 -14.52 2.29 -13.43
C PHE A 43 -15.34 3.45 -12.85
N LYS A 44 -16.00 4.26 -13.69
CA LYS A 44 -16.86 5.36 -13.22
C LYS A 44 -18.13 4.92 -12.50
N GLY A 45 -18.60 3.70 -12.76
CA GLY A 45 -19.84 3.17 -12.16
C GLY A 45 -19.74 1.73 -11.68
N GLY A 46 -18.55 1.12 -11.73
CA GLY A 46 -18.31 -0.28 -11.39
C GLY A 46 -18.02 -0.54 -9.91
N GLY A 47 -18.03 0.50 -9.08
CA GLY A 47 -17.82 0.37 -7.64
C GLY A 47 -19.06 -0.08 -6.87
N ALA A 48 -18.96 -0.12 -5.54
CA ALA A 48 -20.02 -0.65 -4.68
C ALA A 48 -20.27 0.27 -3.47
N TYR A 49 -21.43 0.10 -2.82
CA TYR A 49 -21.83 0.82 -1.61
C TYR A 49 -21.66 2.35 -1.73
N TRP A 50 -20.65 2.93 -1.06
CA TRP A 50 -20.38 4.37 -1.04
C TRP A 50 -19.31 4.83 -2.06
N PHE A 51 -18.67 3.90 -2.76
CA PHE A 51 -17.56 4.17 -3.67
C PHE A 51 -17.91 3.72 -5.09
N THR A 52 -19.00 4.25 -5.66
CA THR A 52 -19.48 3.84 -6.99
C THR A 52 -18.53 4.22 -8.13
N ASP A 53 -17.83 5.35 -7.99
CA ASP A 53 -16.84 5.84 -8.94
C ASP A 53 -15.41 5.55 -8.45
N LEU A 54 -14.79 4.52 -9.03
CA LEU A 54 -13.43 4.09 -8.71
C LEU A 54 -12.34 5.03 -9.27
N THR A 55 -12.71 6.02 -10.07
CA THR A 55 -11.78 7.01 -10.64
C THR A 55 -11.55 8.21 -9.73
N THR A 56 -12.35 8.32 -8.66
CA THR A 56 -12.31 9.43 -7.71
C THR A 56 -11.79 8.98 -6.35
N PRO A 57 -11.14 9.86 -5.57
CA PRO A 57 -10.78 9.55 -4.19
C PRO A 57 -12.04 9.34 -3.35
N ASP A 58 -11.92 8.48 -2.33
CA ASP A 58 -13.02 8.22 -1.38
C ASP A 58 -13.38 9.50 -0.61
N ALA A 59 -14.55 10.06 -0.91
CA ALA A 59 -15.06 11.29 -0.31
C ALA A 59 -15.27 11.19 1.21
N MET A 60 -15.50 9.99 1.75
CA MET A 60 -15.72 9.77 3.18
C MET A 60 -14.45 9.35 3.93
N TYR A 61 -13.31 9.20 3.24
CA TYR A 61 -12.04 8.75 3.81
C TYR A 61 -12.11 7.41 4.57
N ILE A 62 -13.09 6.56 4.25
CA ILE A 62 -13.26 5.23 4.86
C ILE A 62 -12.08 4.34 4.48
N PHE A 63 -11.63 4.33 3.22
CA PHE A 63 -10.49 3.50 2.79
C PHE A 63 -9.17 3.86 3.49
N PRO A 64 -8.74 5.13 3.60
CA PRO A 64 -7.57 5.49 4.39
C PRO A 64 -7.66 5.03 5.84
N VAL A 65 -8.80 5.25 6.51
CA VAL A 65 -9.00 4.85 7.91
C VAL A 65 -8.92 3.33 8.08
N LEU A 66 -9.62 2.57 7.23
CA LEU A 66 -9.58 1.11 7.26
C LEU A 66 -8.17 0.57 7.00
N THR A 67 -7.43 1.19 6.08
CA THR A 67 -6.04 0.81 5.79
C THR A 67 -5.15 1.04 7.01
N SER A 68 -5.28 2.20 7.67
CA SER A 68 -4.52 2.50 8.90
C SER A 68 -4.86 1.55 10.05
N LEU A 69 -6.14 1.24 10.26
CA LEU A 69 -6.58 0.29 11.29
C LEU A 69 -6.09 -1.14 11.01
N SER A 70 -6.13 -1.57 9.74
CA SER A 70 -5.63 -2.89 9.34
C SER A 70 -4.12 -3.00 9.52
N PHE A 71 -3.38 -1.94 9.21
CA PHE A 71 -1.94 -1.87 9.48
C PHE A 71 -1.67 -1.96 10.99
N LEU A 72 -2.38 -1.17 11.81
CA LEU A 72 -2.24 -1.23 13.27
C LEU A 72 -2.49 -2.64 13.81
N ALA A 73 -3.58 -3.28 13.37
CA ALA A 73 -3.92 -4.65 13.77
C ALA A 73 -2.93 -5.72 13.27
N THR A 74 -2.10 -5.42 12.28
CA THR A 74 -1.05 -6.33 11.80
C THR A 74 0.26 -6.15 12.57
N VAL A 75 0.51 -4.94 13.09
CA VAL A 75 1.75 -4.59 13.79
C VAL A 75 1.68 -4.92 15.28
N GLU A 76 0.52 -4.69 15.91
CA GLU A 76 0.23 -5.06 17.31
C GLU A 76 -0.14 -6.54 17.44
#